data_AF-A0A1S4ENK3-F1
#
_entry.id   AF-A0A1S4ENK3-F1
#
_cell.length_a   1.000
_cell.length_b   1.000
_cell.length_c   1.000
_cell.angle_alpha   90.00
_cell.angle_beta   90.00
_cell.angle_gamma   90.00
#
_symmetry.space_group_name_H-M   'P 1'
#
loop_
_entity.id
_entity.type
_entity.pdbx_description
1 polymer ?
#
loop_
_entity_poly.entity_id
_entity_poly.type
_entity_poly.pdbx_seq_one_letter_code
_entity_poly.pdbx_strand_id
1 'polypeptide(L)'
;MTHCDRRDSEIIVGDCSHIMLWEQGGASQIGRVLMRGVTNQKDGTFDLDEMEAKFSTADNIHCASTSLVCVENTHNYCGGTVLPMQWLREVRSNPQPADL
;
A
#
# COMPACT_ATOMS: atom_id res chain seq x y z
N MET A 1 4.02 15.61 -5.17
CA MET A 1 3.35 14.48 -4.49
C MET A 1 3.43 14.76 -3.00
N THR A 2 2.31 14.79 -2.26
CA THR A 2 2.26 15.22 -0.85
C THR A 2 2.76 14.15 0.12
N HIS A 3 2.37 12.89 -0.10
CA HIS A 3 2.75 11.75 0.76
C HIS A 3 3.98 10.97 0.26
N CYS A 4 4.43 11.26 -0.96
CA CYS A 4 5.57 10.62 -1.61
C CYS A 4 6.47 11.73 -2.17
N ASP A 5 7.08 12.52 -1.30
CA ASP A 5 7.84 13.73 -1.65
C ASP A 5 9.30 13.44 -2.05
N ARG A 6 9.74 12.19 -1.89
CA ARG A 6 11.10 11.74 -2.19
C ARG A 6 11.14 10.72 -3.33
N ARG A 7 12.28 10.61 -4.01
CA ARG A 7 12.50 9.67 -5.14
C ARG A 7 12.52 8.20 -4.69
N ASP A 8 12.85 7.95 -3.43
CA ASP A 8 12.89 6.63 -2.80
C ASP A 8 11.54 6.26 -2.16
N SER A 9 10.45 6.98 -2.44
CA SER A 9 9.13 6.67 -1.85
C SER A 9 8.58 5.35 -2.40
N GLU A 10 8.08 4.52 -1.49
CA GLU A 10 7.34 3.29 -1.77
C GLU A 10 5.93 3.37 -1.18
N ILE A 11 4.97 2.76 -1.87
CA ILE A 11 3.62 2.58 -1.37
C ILE A 11 3.28 1.10 -1.24
N ILE A 12 2.60 0.74 -0.15
CA ILE A 12 2.00 -0.58 -0.01
C ILE A 12 0.62 -0.56 -0.63
N VAL A 13 0.33 -1.55 -1.47
CA VAL A 13 -0.95 -1.67 -2.19
C VAL A 13 -1.36 -3.13 -2.23
N GLY A 14 -2.65 -3.41 -2.25
CA GLY A 14 -3.13 -4.77 -2.52
C GLY A 14 -2.76 -5.23 -3.94
N ASP A 15 -2.35 -6.49 -4.10
CA ASP A 15 -1.96 -7.08 -5.39
C ASP A 15 -3.09 -7.19 -6.42
N CYS A 16 -4.33 -7.08 -5.95
CA CYS A 16 -5.54 -7.03 -6.76
C CYS A 16 -6.15 -5.63 -6.89
N SER A 17 -5.48 -4.59 -6.36
CA SER A 17 -5.97 -3.21 -6.40
C SER A 17 -5.91 -2.60 -7.81
N HIS A 18 -6.81 -1.66 -8.08
CA HIS A 18 -6.92 -0.95 -9.35
C HIS A 18 -5.65 -0.16 -9.68
N ILE A 19 -5.05 0.49 -8.68
CA ILE A 19 -3.79 1.23 -8.83
C ILE A 19 -2.64 0.33 -9.29
N MET A 20 -2.63 -0.94 -8.87
CA MET A 20 -1.61 -1.90 -9.26
C MET A 20 -1.89 -2.52 -10.64
N LEU A 21 -3.12 -2.96 -10.90
CA LEU A 21 -3.46 -3.74 -12.09
C LEU A 21 -3.87 -2.89 -13.31
N TRP A 22 -4.56 -1.78 -13.10
CA TRP A 22 -5.36 -1.12 -14.15
C TRP A 22 -5.02 0.35 -14.42
N GLU A 23 -3.99 0.89 -13.77
CA GLU A 23 -3.54 2.27 -13.98
C GLU A 23 -2.26 2.39 -14.80
N GLN A 24 -1.92 1.33 -15.55
CA GLN A 24 -0.80 1.29 -16.50
C GLN A 24 0.55 1.70 -15.87
N GLY A 25 0.72 1.47 -14.56
CA GLY A 25 1.92 1.87 -13.83
C GLY A 25 2.08 3.38 -13.64
N GLY A 26 0.99 4.15 -13.68
CA GLY A 26 1.00 5.61 -13.55
C GLY A 26 1.68 6.11 -12.27
N ALA A 27 1.49 5.41 -11.14
CA ALA A 27 2.18 5.74 -9.89
C ALA A 27 3.72 5.72 -10.04
N SER A 28 4.25 4.71 -10.71
CA SER A 28 5.69 4.60 -10.99
C SER A 28 6.15 5.61 -12.05
N GLN A 29 5.39 5.77 -13.14
CA GLN A 29 5.79 6.60 -14.27
C GLN A 29 5.73 8.11 -13.95
N ILE A 30 4.63 8.55 -13.33
CA ILE A 30 4.34 9.97 -13.08
C ILE A 30 4.74 10.34 -11.66
N GLY A 31 4.36 9.50 -10.69
CA GLY A 31 4.63 9.73 -9.27
C GLY A 31 6.07 9.48 -8.87
N ARG A 32 6.83 8.69 -9.67
CA ARG A 32 8.18 8.19 -9.32
C ARG A 32 8.17 7.41 -7.99
N VAL A 33 7.10 6.65 -7.78
CA VAL A 33 6.85 5.88 -6.57
C VAL A 33 6.97 4.39 -6.87
N LEU A 34 7.67 3.65 -6.02
CA LEU A 34 7.68 2.19 -6.09
C LEU A 34 6.38 1.62 -5.51
N MET A 35 5.76 0.67 -6.20
CA MET A 35 4.59 -0.05 -5.66
C MET A 35 5.03 -1.40 -5.10
N ARG A 36 4.70 -1.65 -3.83
CA ARG A 36 4.93 -2.92 -3.15
C ARG A 36 3.58 -3.60 -2.90
N GLY A 37 3.35 -4.69 -3.61
CA GLY A 37 2.12 -5.48 -3.50
C GLY A 37 2.06 -6.29 -2.20
N VAL A 38 0.89 -6.39 -1.57
CA VAL A 38 0.53 -7.35 -0.50
C VAL A 38 -0.65 -8.19 -0.97
N THR A 39 -0.74 -9.44 -0.53
CA THR A 39 -1.78 -10.34 -1.03
C THR A 39 -3.16 -9.92 -0.53
N ASN A 40 -4.05 -9.62 -1.47
CA ASN A 40 -5.45 -9.41 -1.15
C ASN A 40 -6.15 -10.72 -0.77
N GLN A 41 -7.01 -10.65 0.24
CA GLN A 41 -7.97 -11.69 0.56
C GLN A 41 -9.24 -11.54 -0.31
N LYS A 42 -10.04 -12.60 -0.35
CA LYS A 42 -11.28 -12.65 -1.15
C LYS A 42 -12.31 -11.59 -0.76
N ASP A 43 -12.25 -11.07 0.46
CA ASP A 43 -13.14 -10.01 0.95
C ASP A 43 -12.63 -8.59 0.64
N GLY A 44 -11.49 -8.46 -0.06
CA GLY A 44 -10.88 -7.19 -0.43
C GLY A 44 -9.88 -6.65 0.59
N THR A 45 -9.82 -7.22 1.80
CA THR A 45 -8.74 -6.89 2.75
C THR A 45 -7.39 -7.42 2.23
N PHE A 46 -6.29 -7.13 2.92
CA PHE A 46 -5.01 -7.81 2.73
C PHE A 46 -4.43 -8.21 4.07
N ASP A 47 -3.46 -9.13 4.04
CA ASP A 47 -2.76 -9.62 5.21
C ASP A 47 -1.94 -8.50 5.88
N LEU A 48 -2.23 -8.22 7.15
CA LEU A 48 -1.58 -7.15 7.91
C LEU A 48 -0.18 -7.53 8.37
N ASP A 49 0.08 -8.81 8.63
CA ASP A 49 1.41 -9.29 9.00
C ASP A 49 2.34 -9.23 7.78
N GLU A 50 1.82 -9.57 6.60
CA GLU A 50 2.55 -9.42 5.34
C GLU A 50 2.83 -7.94 5.02
N MET A 51 1.84 -7.06 5.25
CA MET A 51 2.02 -5.62 5.12
C MET A 51 3.14 -5.12 6.05
N GLU A 52 3.11 -5.51 7.33
CA GLU A 52 4.09 -5.07 8.32
C GLU A 52 5.50 -5.56 7.97
N ALA A 53 5.63 -6.83 7.55
CA ALA A 53 6.91 -7.39 7.12
C ALA A 53 7.49 -6.73 5.85
N LYS A 54 6.65 -6.04 5.07
CA LYS A 54 7.04 -5.31 3.86
C LYS A 54 7.31 -3.83 4.09
N PHE A 55 7.05 -3.30 5.30
CA PHE A 55 7.47 -1.95 5.63
C PHE A 55 9.00 -1.84 5.54
N SER A 56 9.43 -0.75 4.92
CA SER A 56 10.85 -0.46 4.72
C SER A 56 11.11 0.98 5.09
N THR A 57 12.08 1.18 5.97
CA THR A 57 12.53 2.49 6.46
C THR A 57 13.68 3.05 5.64
N ALA A 58 13.91 4.37 5.75
CA ALA A 58 14.97 5.06 5.03
C ALA A 58 16.39 4.84 5.61
N ASP A 59 16.52 4.02 6.66
CA ASP A 59 17.81 3.68 7.28
C ASP A 59 18.65 2.72 6.43
N ASN A 60 18.02 1.92 5.57
CA ASN A 60 18.69 1.08 4.59
C ASN A 60 18.79 1.80 3.23
N ILE A 61 19.99 2.27 2.90
CA ILE A 61 20.28 3.01 1.65
C ILE A 61 19.98 2.24 0.35
N HIS A 62 19.79 0.92 0.43
CA HIS A 62 19.48 0.06 -0.72
C HIS A 62 17.98 -0.12 -0.96
N CYS A 63 17.15 0.29 0.00
CA CYS A 63 15.71 0.08 -0.02
C CYS A 63 14.96 1.39 -0.24
N ALA A 64 13.77 1.27 -0.82
CA ALA A 64 12.81 2.37 -0.86
C ALA A 64 12.19 2.56 0.54
N SER A 65 11.82 3.78 0.89
CA SER A 65 11.13 4.10 2.13
C SER A 65 9.64 4.05 1.90
N THR A 66 8.93 3.18 2.62
CA THR A 66 7.48 3.16 2.62
C THR A 66 6.97 4.50 3.14
N SER A 67 6.02 5.14 2.47
CA SER A 67 5.50 6.46 2.88
C SER A 67 3.98 6.55 2.87
N LEU A 68 3.30 5.56 2.28
CA LEU A 68 1.84 5.51 2.21
C LEU A 68 1.37 4.06 2.05
N VAL A 69 0.24 3.74 2.69
CA VAL A 69 -0.53 2.50 2.47
C VAL A 69 -1.83 2.86 1.75
N CYS A 70 -2.12 2.19 0.64
CA CYS A 70 -3.32 2.41 -0.15
C CYS A 70 -4.32 1.27 0.06
N VAL A 71 -5.57 1.61 0.34
CA VAL A 71 -6.70 0.68 0.47
C VAL A 71 -7.78 1.01 -0.56
N GLU A 72 -8.41 -0.01 -1.15
CA GLU A 72 -9.47 0.16 -2.14
C GLU A 72 -10.83 -0.21 -1.53
N ASN A 73 -11.75 0.75 -1.44
CA ASN A 73 -13.10 0.53 -0.90
C ASN A 73 -14.14 1.33 -1.70
N THR A 74 -15.14 0.71 -2.33
CA THR A 74 -15.39 -0.74 -2.47
C THR A 74 -14.35 -1.43 -3.35
N HIS A 75 -13.91 -2.64 -2.99
CA HIS A 75 -12.85 -3.33 -3.72
C HIS A 75 -13.40 -4.03 -4.98
N ASN A 76 -13.00 -3.56 -6.16
CA ASN A 76 -13.53 -3.96 -7.46
C ASN A 76 -13.18 -5.42 -7.78
N TYR A 77 -11.89 -5.76 -7.85
CA TYR A 77 -11.45 -7.09 -8.28
C TYR A 77 -11.97 -8.23 -7.38
N CYS A 78 -12.09 -7.96 -6.07
CA CYS A 78 -12.63 -8.90 -5.09
C CYS A 78 -14.17 -8.98 -5.07
N GLY A 79 -14.86 -8.40 -6.07
CA GLY A 79 -16.30 -8.55 -6.26
C GLY A 79 -17.15 -7.39 -5.73
N GLY A 80 -16.60 -6.17 -5.66
CA GLY A 80 -17.30 -5.00 -5.15
C GLY A 80 -17.51 -5.02 -3.64
N THR A 81 -16.57 -5.61 -2.89
CA THR A 81 -16.70 -5.81 -1.45
C THR A 81 -16.48 -4.50 -0.67
N VAL A 82 -17.14 -4.40 0.48
CA VAL A 82 -16.94 -3.29 1.44
C VAL A 82 -15.93 -3.74 2.48
N LEU A 83 -14.85 -2.97 2.67
CA LEU A 83 -13.85 -3.31 3.67
C LEU A 83 -14.39 -3.15 5.11
N PRO A 84 -14.14 -4.11 6.01
CA PRO A 84 -14.57 -3.99 7.40
C PRO A 84 -13.95 -2.77 8.09
N MET A 85 -14.77 -2.00 8.80
CA MET A 85 -14.29 -0.83 9.56
C MET A 85 -13.26 -1.17 10.63
N GLN A 86 -13.33 -2.38 11.21
CA GLN A 86 -12.34 -2.85 12.16
C GLN A 86 -10.96 -2.99 11.48
N TRP A 87 -10.90 -3.66 10.33
CA TRP A 87 -9.67 -3.83 9.58
C TRP A 87 -9.07 -2.49 9.14
N LEU A 88 -9.88 -1.53 8.69
CA LEU A 88 -9.40 -0.17 8.37
C LEU A 88 -8.77 0.55 9.58
N ARG A 89 -9.28 0.29 10.79
CA ARG A 89 -8.67 0.83 12.03
C ARG A 89 -7.36 0.12 12.34
N GLU A 90 -7.27 -1.18 12.09
CA GLU A 90 -6.04 -1.96 12.27
C GLU A 90 -4.94 -1.51 11.29
N VAL A 91 -5.27 -1.26 10.02
CA VAL A 91 -4.36 -0.64 9.04
C VAL A 91 -3.84 0.70 9.54
N ARG A 92 -4.72 1.56 10.09
CA ARG A 92 -4.32 2.85 10.65
C ARG A 92 -3.46 2.72 11.91
N SER A 93 -3.72 1.73 12.76
CA SER A 93 -2.99 1.56 14.03
C SER A 93 -1.64 0.87 13.88
N ASN A 94 -1.38 0.24 12.73
CA ASN A 94 -0.05 -0.28 12.40
C ASN A 94 0.99 0.86 12.41
N PRO A 95 2.27 0.56 12.73
CA PRO A 95 3.32 1.56 12.81
C PRO A 95 3.33 2.39 11.53
N GLN A 96 3.17 3.71 11.67
CA GLN A 96 3.26 4.56 10.49
C GLN A 96 4.73 4.71 10.11
N PRO A 97 5.04 4.99 8.84
CA PRO A 97 6.43 5.23 8.44
C PRO A 97 7.14 6.38 9.18
N ALA A 98 6.39 7.24 9.87
CA ALA A 98 6.94 8.30 10.73
C ALA A 98 7.30 7.82 12.14
N ASP A 99 6.85 6.62 12.53
CA ASP A 99 7.04 6.02 13.86
C ASP A 99 8.20 5.00 13.90
N LEU A 100 8.86 4.75 12.76
CA LEU A 100 10.00 3.86 12.58
C LEU A 100 11.25 4.65 12.16
#